data_AF-A0A936YH15-F1
#
_entry.id   AF-A0A936YH15-F1
#
_cell.length_a   1.000
_cell.length_b   1.000
_cell.length_c   1.000
_cell.angle_alpha   90.00
_cell.angle_beta   90.00
_cell.angle_gamma   90.00
#
_symmetry.space_group_name_H-M   'P 1'
#
loop_
_entity.id
_entity.type
_entity.pdbx_description
1 polymer ?
#
loop_
_entity_poly.entity_id
_entity_poly.type
_entity_poly.pdbx_seq_one_letter_code
_entity_poly.pdbx_strand_id
1 'polypeptide(L)'
;MSQNVELEALADCESNFNEKAVNAQDSDGFRKYGLFQYHVPTWEWFVSMMRKEGLIEEDRVMNILSGADQITVTRWAFANGYESHWGICL
;
A
#
# COMPACT_ATOMS: atom_id res chain seq x y z
N MET A 1 2.89 -5.75 18.53
CA MET A 1 1.64 -4.97 18.61
C MET A 1 0.63 -5.63 17.67
N SER A 2 -0.66 -5.27 17.68
CA SER A 2 -1.60 -5.88 16.71
C SER A 2 -1.45 -5.19 15.36
N GLN A 3 -1.50 -5.94 14.27
CA GLN A 3 -1.33 -5.44 12.89
C GLN A 3 -2.28 -4.26 12.55
N ASN A 4 -3.46 -4.20 13.17
CA ASN A 4 -4.40 -3.09 12.99
C ASN A 4 -3.90 -1.75 13.53
N VAL A 5 -3.16 -1.76 14.65
CA VAL A 5 -2.59 -0.52 15.24
C VAL A 5 -1.48 0.03 14.35
N GLU A 6 -0.72 -0.85 13.68
CA GLU A 6 0.36 -0.46 12.77
C GLU A 6 -0.18 0.17 11.48
N LEU A 7 -1.30 -0.33 10.93
CA LEU A 7 -1.91 0.26 9.74
C LEU A 7 -2.55 1.64 10.01
N GLU A 8 -3.17 1.85 11.17
CA GLU A 8 -3.73 3.16 11.52
C GLU A 8 -2.63 4.22 11.67
N ALA A 9 -1.54 3.88 12.38
CA ALA A 9 -0.37 4.74 12.52
C ALA A 9 0.29 5.05 11.16
N LEU A 10 0.38 4.03 10.29
CA LEU A 10 0.92 4.22 8.94
C LEU A 10 0.03 5.15 8.11
N ALA A 11 -1.29 4.98 8.12
CA ALA A 11 -2.22 5.83 7.37
C ALA A 11 -2.18 7.29 7.83
N ASP A 12 -2.02 7.53 9.14
CA ASP A 12 -1.85 8.86 9.70
C ASP A 12 -0.55 9.50 9.22
N CYS A 13 0.57 8.78 9.32
CA CYS A 13 1.88 9.29 8.92
C CYS A 13 2.00 9.54 7.41
N GLU A 14 1.53 8.60 6.58
CA GLU A 14 1.70 8.66 5.12
C GLU A 14 0.78 9.70 4.47
N SER A 15 -0.48 9.78 4.91
CA SER A 15 -1.47 10.61 4.21
C SER A 15 -2.36 11.44 5.12
N ASN A 16 -2.19 11.38 6.45
CA ASN A 16 -3.14 11.94 7.40
C ASN A 16 -4.58 11.46 7.08
N PHE A 17 -4.71 10.15 6.84
CA PHE A 17 -5.95 9.47 6.45
C PHE A 17 -6.59 9.96 5.14
N ASN A 18 -5.85 10.66 4.28
CA ASN A 18 -6.37 11.14 3.01
C ASN A 18 -6.26 10.06 1.90
N GLU A 19 -7.35 9.34 1.66
CA GLU A 19 -7.44 8.32 0.60
C GLU A 19 -7.18 8.86 -0.82
N LYS A 20 -7.27 10.17 -1.02
CA LYS A 20 -7.03 10.83 -2.31
C LYS A 20 -5.68 11.56 -2.36
N ALA A 21 -4.81 11.34 -1.37
CA ALA A 21 -3.50 11.98 -1.34
C ALA A 21 -2.69 11.59 -2.58
N VAL A 22 -2.13 12.60 -3.24
CA VAL A 22 -1.19 12.42 -4.34
C VAL A 22 -0.01 13.33 -4.02
N ASN A 23 1.10 12.74 -3.59
CA ASN A 23 2.29 13.52 -3.31
C ASN A 23 2.99 13.92 -4.61
N ALA A 24 3.73 15.04 -4.53
CA ALA A 24 4.62 15.46 -5.58
C ALA A 24 5.63 14.33 -5.88
N GLN A 25 6.13 14.30 -7.11
CA GLN A 25 7.08 13.29 -7.55
C GLN A 25 8.30 13.30 -6.62
N ASP A 26 8.59 12.16 -6.00
CA ASP A 26 9.72 12.01 -5.08
C ASP A 26 11.05 12.03 -5.87
N SER A 27 12.17 12.08 -5.14
CA SER A 27 13.52 12.09 -5.72
C SER A 27 13.86 10.86 -6.58
N ASP A 28 13.08 9.79 -6.44
CA ASP A 28 13.16 8.57 -7.23
C ASP A 28 12.39 8.66 -8.57
N GLY A 29 11.69 9.76 -8.81
CA GLY A 29 10.91 9.99 -10.02
C GLY A 29 9.52 9.37 -9.98
N PHE A 30 9.05 8.85 -8.85
CA PHE A 30 7.72 8.25 -8.75
C PHE A 30 6.77 9.10 -7.91
N ARG A 31 5.48 9.05 -8.26
CA ARG A 31 4.41 9.61 -7.43
C ARG A 31 3.89 8.54 -6.48
N LYS A 32 3.44 9.00 -5.31
CA LYS A 32 2.82 8.19 -4.27
C LYS A 32 1.34 8.47 -4.18
N TYR A 33 0.55 7.43 -3.92
CA TYR A 33 -0.90 7.47 -4.05
C TYR A 33 -1.66 6.95 -2.83
N GLY A 34 -2.70 7.68 -2.46
CA GLY A 34 -3.75 7.32 -1.52
C GLY A 34 -3.31 7.12 -0.09
N LEU A 35 -4.04 6.27 0.63
CA LEU A 35 -3.99 6.13 2.08
C LEU A 35 -2.62 5.77 2.64
N PHE A 36 -1.89 4.88 1.95
CA PHE A 36 -0.55 4.40 2.32
C PHE A 36 0.53 4.83 1.34
N GLN A 37 0.26 5.86 0.52
CA GLN A 37 1.27 6.49 -0.35
C GLN A 37 2.09 5.50 -1.22
N TYR A 38 1.39 4.58 -1.89
CA TYR A 38 2.04 3.58 -2.73
C TYR A 38 2.74 4.18 -3.95
N HIS A 39 3.95 3.71 -4.24
CA HIS A 39 4.54 3.80 -5.58
C HIS A 39 3.86 2.78 -6.52
N VAL A 40 3.63 3.17 -7.78
CA VAL A 40 3.02 2.26 -8.79
C VAL A 40 3.83 0.96 -8.97
N PRO A 41 5.18 0.97 -9.10
CA PRO A 41 5.92 -0.28 -9.25
C PRO A 41 5.79 -1.23 -8.05
N THR A 42 5.78 -0.69 -6.82
CA THR A 42 5.61 -1.49 -5.60
C THR A 42 4.21 -2.09 -5.54
N TRP A 43 3.19 -1.29 -5.86
CA TRP A 43 1.81 -1.75 -5.96
C TRP A 43 1.65 -2.91 -6.94
N GLU A 44 2.15 -2.74 -8.17
CA GLU A 44 2.07 -3.76 -9.21
C GLU A 44 2.81 -5.04 -8.81
N TRP A 45 3.96 -4.91 -8.15
CA TRP A 45 4.73 -6.04 -7.65
C TRP A 45 3.98 -6.82 -6.56
N PHE A 46 3.42 -6.14 -5.57
CA PHE A 46 2.61 -6.79 -4.52
C PHE A 46 1.36 -7.47 -5.09
N VAL A 47 0.60 -6.78 -5.95
CA VAL A 47 -0.59 -7.36 -6.60
C VAL A 47 -0.21 -8.56 -7.47
N SER A 48 0.94 -8.53 -8.15
CA SER A 48 1.46 -9.68 -8.90
C SER A 48 1.74 -10.89 -8.01
N MET A 49 2.36 -10.69 -6.85
CA MET A 49 2.64 -11.77 -5.90
C MET A 49 1.36 -12.36 -5.32
N MET A 50 0.43 -11.51 -4.86
CA MET A 50 -0.87 -11.96 -4.36
C MET A 50 -1.66 -12.75 -5.40
N ARG A 51 -1.60 -12.37 -6.69
CA ARG A 51 -2.21 -13.14 -7.79
C ARG A 51 -1.55 -14.51 -7.97
N LYS A 52 -0.22 -14.60 -7.91
CA LYS A 52 0.51 -15.88 -7.99
C LYS A 52 0.19 -16.81 -6.82
N GLU A 53 -0.12 -16.25 -5.66
CA GLU A 53 -0.56 -16.98 -4.47
C GLU A 53 -2.05 -17.38 -4.51
N GLY A 54 -2.81 -16.93 -5.51
CA GLY A 54 -4.25 -17.20 -5.62
C GLY A 54 -5.11 -16.42 -4.63
N LEU A 55 -4.61 -15.29 -4.10
CA LEU A 55 -5.34 -14.44 -3.15
C LEU A 55 -6.21 -13.38 -3.82
N ILE A 56 -6.05 -13.20 -5.13
CA ILE A 56 -6.78 -12.27 -5.97
C ILE A 56 -7.18 -13.02 -7.23
N GLU A 57 -8.48 -13.03 -7.52
CA GLU A 57 -9.04 -13.59 -8.76
C GLU A 57 -8.40 -12.92 -9.99
N GLU A 58 -8.21 -13.68 -11.06
CA GLU A 58 -7.50 -13.19 -12.26
C GLU A 58 -8.17 -11.96 -12.89
N ASP A 59 -9.50 -11.91 -12.83
CA ASP A 59 -10.35 -10.84 -13.37
C ASP A 59 -10.60 -9.68 -12.40
N ARG A 60 -10.24 -9.82 -11.11
CA ARG A 60 -10.38 -8.73 -10.13
C ARG A 60 -9.36 -7.62 -10.40
N VAL A 61 -9.86 -6.45 -10.80
CA VAL A 61 -9.06 -5.24 -10.93
C VAL A 61 -8.81 -4.65 -9.55
N MET A 62 -7.53 -4.56 -9.16
CA MET A 62 -7.08 -3.89 -7.93
C MET A 62 -6.79 -2.42 -8.22
N ASN A 63 -7.43 -1.50 -7.49
CA ASN A 63 -7.30 -0.07 -7.73
C ASN A 63 -6.38 0.58 -6.68
N ILE A 64 -5.23 1.11 -7.14
CA ILE A 64 -4.29 1.83 -6.27
C ILE A 64 -4.90 3.07 -5.61
N LEU A 65 -6.00 3.63 -6.13
CA LEU A 65 -6.71 4.76 -5.52
C LEU A 65 -7.85 4.34 -4.58
N SER A 66 -8.10 3.04 -4.43
CA SER A 66 -9.13 2.51 -3.52
C SER A 66 -8.52 2.26 -2.14
N GLY A 67 -9.00 2.96 -1.11
CA GLY A 67 -8.58 2.73 0.28
C GLY A 67 -8.76 1.27 0.71
N ALA A 68 -9.85 0.62 0.28
CA ALA A 68 -10.12 -0.79 0.61
C ALA A 68 -9.11 -1.76 -0.04
N ASP A 69 -8.75 -1.54 -1.31
CA ASP A 69 -7.73 -2.35 -1.98
C ASP A 69 -6.36 -2.08 -1.36
N GLN A 70 -6.05 -0.83 -1.04
CA GLN A 70 -4.83 -0.45 -0.33
C GLN A 70 -4.71 -1.11 1.04
N ILE A 71 -5.77 -1.18 1.84
CA ILE A 71 -5.78 -1.91 3.12
C ILE A 71 -5.52 -3.39 2.89
N THR A 72 -6.14 -3.98 1.87
CA THR A 72 -5.97 -5.39 1.53
C THR A 72 -4.51 -5.71 1.19
N VAL A 73 -3.90 -4.93 0.30
CA VAL A 73 -2.51 -5.12 -0.13
C VAL A 73 -1.54 -4.86 1.02
N THR A 74 -1.77 -3.83 1.84
CA THR A 74 -0.88 -3.48 2.97
C THR A 74 -0.90 -4.53 4.06
N ARG A 75 -2.07 -5.10 4.39
CA ARG A 75 -2.17 -6.23 5.32
C ARG A 75 -1.38 -7.44 4.84
N TRP A 76 -1.50 -7.77 3.55
CA TRP A 76 -0.72 -8.84 2.95
C TRP A 76 0.78 -8.54 2.98
N ALA A 77 1.18 -7.29 2.68
CA ALA A 77 2.58 -6.88 2.70
C ALA A 77 3.22 -7.05 4.08
N PHE A 78 2.55 -6.57 5.14
CA PHE A 78 3.01 -6.71 6.53
C PHE A 78 3.05 -8.18 6.97
N ALA A 79 2.06 -8.99 6.57
CA ALA A 79 2.06 -10.41 6.90
C ALA A 79 3.24 -11.18 6.26
N ASN A 80 3.86 -10.62 5.22
CA ASN A 80 4.98 -11.21 4.49
C ASN A 80 6.33 -10.49 4.73
N GLY A 81 6.42 -9.59 5.71
CA GLY A 81 7.68 -8.94 6.07
C GLY A 81 8.10 -7.78 5.14
N TYR A 82 7.15 -7.16 4.43
CA TYR A 82 7.39 -6.07 3.49
C TYR A 82 7.10 -4.67 4.07
N GLU A 83 6.93 -4.54 5.38
CA GLU A 83 6.69 -3.27 6.06
C GLU A 83 7.82 -2.24 5.84
N SER A 84 9.05 -2.67 5.55
CA SER A 84 10.18 -1.77 5.29
C SER A 84 9.98 -0.85 4.08
N HIS A 85 9.00 -1.11 3.21
CA HIS A 85 8.62 -0.20 2.12
C HIS A 85 8.08 1.15 2.62
N TRP A 86 7.72 1.25 3.90
CA TRP A 86 7.27 2.47 4.57
C TRP A 86 8.19 2.93 5.70
N GLY A 87 9.49 2.62 5.62
CA GLY A 87 10.45 2.83 6.73
C GLY A 87 10.66 4.27 7.22
N ILE A 88 10.01 5.28 6.63
CA ILE A 88 9.97 6.65 7.18
C ILE A 88 8.89 6.78 8.26
N CYS A 89 7.82 5.99 8.14
CA CYS A 89 6.63 6.03 8.97
C CYS A 89 6.51 4.83 9.92
N LEU A 90 7.49 3.92 9.95
CA LEU A 90 7.53 2.70 10.76
C LEU A 90 8.86 2.55 11.51
#